data_AF-A0A239BHS5-F1
#
_entry.id   AF-A0A239BHS5-F1
#
_cell.length_a   1.000
_cell.length_b   1.000
_cell.length_c   1.000
_cell.angle_alpha   90.00
_cell.angle_beta   90.00
_cell.angle_gamma   90.00
#
_symmetry.space_group_name_H-M   'P 1'
#
loop_
_entity.id
_entity.type
_entity.pdbx_description
1 polymer ?
#
loop_
_entity_poly.entity_id
_entity_poly.type
_entity_poly.pdbx_seq_one_letter_code
_entity_poly.pdbx_strand_id
1 'polypeptide(L)'
;MKAIGGSGGSLIAIAMLVATTPADAQVVAPTREEINRPPVAPIERAPSRLTVEGGVERAPCPLADARFKDIAITVSAVQFDNLRVVAPEVLRPAYEAHLGKSVPIATVCEIRDAAATILRRAGYLAAVQVPAQRIENGVVHFDVLMAKLVAIQVRGDAGRAEKLIAGYLEELKGQEVFNEKDAERYLLLARDLPGFDVRLMLRPAGTAPGEVIGEVSVQKTPFVIDASVQNSGRIR
;
A
#
# COMPACT_ATOMS: atom_id res chain seq x y z
N MET A 1 93.67 -34.95 -39.61
CA MET A 1 93.84 -35.96 -38.54
C MET A 1 92.48 -36.22 -37.90
N LYS A 2 92.06 -37.50 -37.83
CA LYS A 2 91.17 -38.21 -36.87
C LYS A 2 89.95 -37.46 -36.28
N ALA A 3 88.79 -38.05 -36.01
CA ALA A 3 88.17 -39.38 -36.16
C ALA A 3 86.75 -39.24 -35.53
N ILE A 4 85.70 -39.75 -36.19
CA ILE A 4 84.86 -40.90 -35.77
C ILE A 4 83.91 -40.68 -34.56
N GLY A 5 82.63 -40.98 -34.82
CA GLY A 5 81.60 -41.40 -33.84
C GLY A 5 80.23 -40.86 -34.26
N GLY A 6 79.22 -41.60 -34.72
CA GLY A 6 78.88 -43.01 -34.57
C GLY A 6 77.52 -43.14 -33.86
N SER A 7 76.64 -44.03 -34.37
CA SER A 7 75.25 -44.35 -33.95
C SER A 7 74.16 -43.40 -34.50
N GLY A 8 73.12 -43.82 -35.24
CA GLY A 8 72.55 -45.14 -35.55
C GLY A 8 71.18 -45.29 -34.87
N GLY A 9 70.08 -45.34 -35.63
CA GLY A 9 68.80 -45.85 -35.10
C GLY A 9 67.49 -45.31 -35.70
N SER A 10 66.98 -46.05 -36.69
CA SER A 10 65.57 -46.40 -36.98
C SER A 10 64.41 -45.40 -37.02
N LEU A 11 63.77 -45.42 -38.20
CA LEU A 11 62.37 -45.05 -38.49
C LEU A 11 61.37 -45.97 -37.76
N ILE A 12 60.31 -45.40 -37.17
CA ILE A 12 58.99 -46.05 -37.02
C ILE A 12 57.90 -44.98 -37.20
N ALA A 13 57.07 -45.17 -38.22
CA ALA A 13 55.84 -44.41 -38.46
C ALA A 13 54.75 -44.86 -37.49
N ILE A 14 54.03 -43.90 -36.88
CA ILE A 14 52.86 -44.18 -36.03
C ILE A 14 51.68 -43.37 -36.57
N ALA A 15 50.65 -44.10 -36.98
CA ALA A 15 49.36 -43.59 -37.43
C ALA A 15 48.61 -42.91 -36.26
N MET A 16 48.17 -41.67 -36.45
CA MET A 16 47.30 -40.96 -35.49
C MET A 16 45.84 -41.38 -35.69
N LEU A 17 45.30 -42.13 -34.74
CA LEU A 17 43.87 -42.38 -34.59
C LEU A 17 43.25 -41.18 -33.85
N VAL A 18 42.37 -40.42 -34.51
CA VAL A 18 41.60 -39.34 -33.88
C VAL A 18 40.41 -39.96 -33.14
N ALA A 19 40.48 -40.02 -31.82
CA ALA A 19 39.34 -40.40 -30.98
C ALA A 19 38.51 -39.16 -30.64
N THR A 20 37.30 -39.06 -31.20
CA THR A 20 36.30 -38.07 -30.79
C THR A 20 35.57 -38.58 -29.54
N THR A 21 35.88 -38.03 -28.37
CA THR A 21 35.11 -38.31 -27.15
C THR A 21 33.83 -37.47 -27.11
N PRO A 22 32.66 -38.05 -26.80
CA PRO A 22 31.44 -37.28 -26.63
C PRO A 22 31.56 -36.40 -25.37
N ALA A 23 31.25 -35.12 -25.50
CA ALA A 23 31.12 -34.23 -24.36
C ALA A 23 29.77 -34.50 -23.70
N ASP A 24 29.76 -35.25 -22.60
CA ASP A 24 28.59 -35.38 -21.74
C ASP A 24 28.25 -34.01 -21.14
N ALA A 25 27.13 -33.44 -21.57
CA ALA A 25 26.49 -32.33 -20.90
C ALA A 25 25.94 -32.82 -19.55
N GLN A 26 26.78 -32.84 -18.52
CA GLN A 26 26.35 -33.18 -17.18
C GLN A 26 25.49 -32.05 -16.62
N VAL A 27 24.17 -32.27 -16.58
CA VAL A 27 23.25 -31.52 -15.73
C VAL A 27 23.64 -31.84 -14.29
N VAL A 28 24.38 -30.93 -13.65
CA VAL A 28 24.77 -31.06 -12.24
C VAL A 28 23.49 -31.02 -11.41
N ALA A 29 23.13 -32.16 -10.82
CA ALA A 29 22.06 -32.21 -9.83
C ALA A 29 22.46 -31.35 -8.61
N PRO A 30 21.53 -30.55 -8.06
CA PRO A 30 21.82 -29.69 -6.91
C PRO A 30 22.33 -30.53 -5.74
N THR A 31 23.37 -30.05 -5.07
CA THR A 31 23.97 -30.76 -3.94
C THR A 31 23.03 -30.71 -2.73
N ARG A 32 23.16 -31.67 -1.79
CA ARG A 32 22.35 -31.71 -0.56
C ARG A 32 22.43 -30.42 0.27
N GLU A 33 23.52 -29.66 0.16
CA GLU A 33 23.69 -28.35 0.78
C GLU A 33 22.84 -27.25 0.14
N GLU A 34 22.53 -27.34 -1.15
CA GLU A 34 21.69 -26.37 -1.87
C GLU A 34 20.22 -26.47 -1.43
N ILE A 35 19.77 -27.66 -1.01
CA ILE A 35 18.44 -27.93 -0.44
C ILE A 35 18.34 -27.43 1.01
N ASN A 36 19.47 -27.38 1.73
CA ASN A 36 19.55 -27.01 3.15
C ASN A 36 20.01 -25.56 3.37
N ARG A 37 19.87 -24.68 2.37
CA ARG A 37 20.12 -23.26 2.52
C ARG A 37 19.14 -22.71 3.57
N PRO A 38 19.60 -22.17 4.71
CA PRO A 38 18.72 -21.39 5.57
C PRO A 38 18.16 -20.27 4.70
N PRO A 39 16.83 -20.07 4.65
CA PRO A 39 16.28 -18.91 3.97
C PRO A 39 17.04 -17.69 4.47
N VAL A 40 17.63 -16.91 3.56
CA VAL A 40 18.10 -15.57 3.92
C VAL A 40 16.88 -14.90 4.54
N ALA A 41 16.94 -14.58 5.82
CA ALA A 41 15.85 -13.93 6.50
C ALA A 41 15.52 -12.69 5.66
N PRO A 42 14.28 -12.57 5.14
CA PRO A 42 13.91 -11.39 4.38
C PRO A 42 14.29 -10.18 5.22
N ILE A 43 15.06 -9.25 4.66
CA ILE A 43 15.32 -7.97 5.31
C ILE A 43 13.93 -7.44 5.66
N GLU A 44 13.65 -7.33 6.96
CA GLU A 44 12.33 -6.99 7.44
C GLU A 44 12.10 -5.52 7.06
N ARG A 45 11.59 -5.29 5.85
CA ARG A 45 11.24 -3.96 5.37
C ARG A 45 10.20 -3.46 6.37
N ALA A 46 10.47 -2.32 7.02
CA ALA A 46 9.49 -1.70 7.91
C ALA A 46 8.12 -1.67 7.21
N PRO A 47 6.99 -1.94 7.88
CA PRO A 47 5.69 -1.92 7.22
C PRO A 47 5.45 -0.54 6.58
N SER A 48 4.87 -0.53 5.38
CA SER A 48 4.40 0.73 4.77
C SER A 48 3.33 1.27 5.70
N ARG A 49 3.63 2.38 6.39
CA ARG A 49 2.65 3.05 7.22
C ARG A 49 2.18 4.28 6.47
N LEU A 50 1.02 4.16 5.82
CA LEU A 50 0.18 5.33 5.64
C LEU A 50 -0.32 5.69 7.03
N THR A 51 0.05 6.86 7.52
CA THR A 51 -0.47 7.36 8.79
C THR A 51 -1.32 8.56 8.49
N VAL A 52 -2.64 8.39 8.60
CA VAL A 52 -3.56 9.52 8.60
C VAL A 52 -3.50 10.14 9.99
N GLU A 53 -2.63 11.13 10.20
CA GLU A 53 -2.66 11.92 11.43
C GLU A 53 -3.91 12.80 11.43
N GLY A 54 -4.61 12.82 12.57
CA GLY A 54 -5.91 13.48 12.67
C GLY A 54 -7.01 12.69 11.95
N GLY A 55 -6.96 11.35 12.04
CA GLY A 55 -8.03 10.46 11.57
C GLY A 55 -9.41 11.05 11.86
N VAL A 56 -10.40 10.71 11.03
CA VAL A 56 -11.76 11.28 11.12
C VAL A 56 -12.37 10.90 12.47
N GLU A 57 -12.08 11.73 13.48
CA GLU A 57 -12.56 11.60 14.84
C GLU A 57 -14.09 11.63 14.74
N ARG A 58 -14.75 10.68 15.40
CA ARG A 58 -16.21 10.64 15.42
C ARG A 58 -16.70 11.92 16.06
N ALA A 59 -17.19 12.85 15.25
CA ALA A 59 -17.76 14.08 15.75
C ALA A 59 -18.91 13.72 16.71
N PRO A 60 -18.94 14.31 17.92
CA PRO A 60 -20.05 14.10 18.84
C PRO A 60 -21.36 14.43 18.14
N CYS A 61 -22.36 13.58 18.31
CA CYS A 61 -23.66 13.74 17.66
C CYS A 61 -24.66 14.35 18.66
N PRO A 62 -25.10 15.61 18.47
CA PRO A 62 -26.03 16.25 19.41
C PRO A 62 -27.37 15.51 19.56
N LEU A 63 -27.80 14.77 18.53
CA LEU A 63 -29.06 14.03 18.54
C LEU A 63 -29.06 12.79 19.47
N ALA A 64 -27.88 12.37 19.95
CA ALA A 64 -27.75 11.30 20.94
C ALA A 64 -27.80 11.82 22.39
N ASP A 65 -27.95 13.13 22.61
CA ASP A 65 -28.06 13.73 23.93
C ASP A 65 -29.36 13.30 24.64
N ALA A 66 -29.28 13.08 25.95
CA ALA A 66 -30.41 12.64 26.78
C ALA A 66 -31.63 13.59 26.71
N ARG A 67 -31.41 14.86 26.39
CA ARG A 67 -32.49 15.85 26.19
C ARG A 67 -33.42 15.52 25.02
N PHE A 68 -32.98 14.71 24.07
CA PHE A 68 -33.75 14.34 22.88
C PHE A 68 -34.26 12.89 22.91
N LYS A 69 -34.09 12.17 24.04
CA LYS A 69 -34.42 10.74 24.15
C LYS A 69 -35.88 10.40 23.82
N ASP A 70 -36.80 11.34 24.05
CA ASP A 70 -38.24 11.15 23.88
C ASP A 70 -38.72 11.55 22.46
N ILE A 71 -37.81 12.02 21.61
CA ILE A 71 -38.10 12.37 20.21
C ILE A 71 -37.93 11.14 19.34
N ALA A 72 -39.00 10.75 18.64
CA ALA A 72 -38.99 9.68 17.65
C ALA A 72 -39.28 10.21 16.25
N ILE A 73 -38.69 9.55 15.25
CA ILE A 73 -38.93 9.81 13.83
C ILE A 73 -39.26 8.50 13.12
N THR A 74 -40.02 8.59 12.03
CA THR A 74 -40.16 7.46 11.10
C THR A 74 -39.20 7.67 9.94
N VAL A 75 -38.27 6.74 9.74
CA VAL A 75 -37.30 6.83 8.62
C VAL A 75 -37.94 6.21 7.38
N SER A 76 -38.31 7.04 6.42
CA SER A 76 -38.91 6.63 5.14
C SER A 76 -37.85 6.48 4.05
N ALA A 77 -36.86 7.38 4.03
CA ALA A 77 -35.75 7.33 3.10
C ALA A 77 -34.51 8.01 3.70
N VAL A 78 -33.34 7.67 3.16
CA VAL A 78 -32.07 8.31 3.52
C VAL A 78 -31.40 8.80 2.25
N GLN A 79 -30.86 10.01 2.30
CA GLN A 79 -30.13 10.63 1.20
C GLN A 79 -28.73 11.02 1.68
N PHE A 80 -27.73 10.67 0.89
CA PHE A 80 -26.33 11.04 1.12
C PHE A 80 -25.93 12.08 0.09
N ASP A 81 -25.89 13.33 0.53
CA ASP A 81 -25.43 14.47 -0.26
C ASP A 81 -23.91 14.43 -0.40
N ASN A 82 -23.39 14.94 -1.52
CA ASN A 82 -21.95 14.95 -1.84
C ASN A 82 -21.27 13.57 -1.85
N LEU A 83 -22.05 12.51 -2.02
CA LEU A 83 -21.54 11.18 -2.30
C LEU A 83 -21.05 11.11 -3.75
N ARG A 84 -19.75 11.39 -3.95
CA ARG A 84 -19.11 11.56 -5.28
C ARG A 84 -18.99 10.22 -6.05
N VAL A 85 -17.81 9.59 -5.98
CA VAL A 85 -17.46 8.37 -6.73
C VAL A 85 -18.12 7.09 -6.18
N VAL A 86 -18.88 7.18 -5.10
CA VAL A 86 -19.49 6.03 -4.41
C VAL A 86 -20.97 5.97 -4.74
N ALA A 87 -21.43 4.79 -5.17
CA ALA A 87 -22.84 4.57 -5.44
C ALA A 87 -23.65 4.57 -4.12
N PRO A 88 -24.81 5.25 -4.04
CA PRO A 88 -25.64 5.32 -2.83
C PRO A 88 -26.02 3.95 -2.26
N GLU A 89 -26.16 2.93 -3.11
CA GLU A 89 -26.54 1.57 -2.75
C GLU A 89 -25.50 0.92 -1.83
N VAL A 90 -24.23 1.33 -1.91
CA VAL A 90 -23.16 0.88 -1.02
C VAL A 90 -23.46 1.23 0.43
N LEU A 91 -24.16 2.36 0.68
CA LEU A 91 -24.51 2.83 2.01
C LEU A 91 -25.88 2.33 2.49
N ARG A 92 -26.64 1.61 1.66
CA ARG A 92 -27.95 1.05 2.03
C ARG A 92 -27.94 0.20 3.31
N PRO A 93 -26.93 -0.67 3.54
CA PRO A 93 -26.84 -1.44 4.79
C PRO A 93 -26.77 -0.59 6.07
N ALA A 94 -26.40 0.70 5.97
CA ALA A 94 -26.33 1.59 7.12
C ALA A 94 -27.72 1.96 7.68
N TYR A 95 -28.78 1.90 6.87
CA TYR A 95 -30.10 2.40 7.26
C TYR A 95 -31.27 1.47 6.94
N GLU A 96 -31.09 0.44 6.12
CA GLU A 96 -32.19 -0.43 5.65
C GLU A 96 -32.98 -1.08 6.79
N ALA A 97 -32.33 -1.39 7.90
CA ALA A 97 -32.99 -1.97 9.08
C ALA A 97 -33.97 -1.01 9.78
N HIS A 98 -33.88 0.30 9.51
CA HIS A 98 -34.69 1.35 10.14
C HIS A 98 -35.82 1.86 9.24
N LEU A 99 -35.84 1.45 7.96
CA LEU A 99 -36.86 1.89 7.01
C LEU A 99 -38.27 1.48 7.45
N GLY A 100 -39.20 2.44 7.41
CA GLY A 100 -40.61 2.28 7.78
C GLY A 100 -40.87 2.12 9.28
N LYS A 101 -39.85 2.23 10.14
CA LYS A 101 -39.98 2.07 11.59
C LYS A 101 -39.95 3.42 12.29
N SER A 102 -40.73 3.54 13.36
CA SER A 102 -40.58 4.63 14.34
C SER A 102 -39.38 4.33 15.23
N VAL A 103 -38.33 5.13 15.12
CA VAL A 103 -37.06 4.99 15.84
C VAL A 103 -36.73 6.27 16.63
N PRO A 104 -35.96 6.18 17.72
CA PRO A 104 -35.46 7.38 18.41
C PRO A 104 -34.62 8.26 17.48
N ILE A 105 -34.63 9.57 17.70
CA ILE A 105 -33.82 10.50 16.89
C ILE A 105 -32.32 10.21 16.95
N ALA A 106 -31.85 9.59 18.04
CA ALA A 106 -30.47 9.13 18.19
C ALA A 106 -30.04 8.12 17.11
N THR A 107 -30.97 7.37 16.52
CA THR A 107 -30.69 6.43 15.42
C THR A 107 -30.13 7.13 14.18
N VAL A 108 -30.40 8.43 13.98
CA VAL A 108 -29.74 9.23 12.93
C VAL A 108 -28.21 9.21 13.10
N CYS A 109 -27.72 9.28 14.34
CA CYS A 109 -26.29 9.18 14.64
C CYS A 109 -25.73 7.78 14.37
N GLU A 110 -26.52 6.73 14.63
CA GLU A 110 -26.14 5.34 14.36
C GLU A 110 -25.99 5.11 12.84
N ILE A 111 -26.94 5.61 12.04
CA ILE A 111 -26.89 5.55 10.58
C ILE A 111 -25.65 6.30 10.06
N ARG A 112 -25.39 7.50 10.57
CA ARG A 112 -24.18 8.28 10.24
C ARG A 112 -22.91 7.48 10.49
N ASP A 113 -22.78 6.90 11.68
CA ASP A 113 -21.59 6.15 12.10
C ASP A 113 -21.42 4.85 11.31
N ALA A 114 -22.53 4.17 10.99
CA ALA A 114 -22.53 2.99 10.13
C ALA A 114 -22.10 3.34 8.70
N ALA A 115 -22.64 4.39 8.11
CA ALA A 115 -22.25 4.86 6.78
C ALA A 115 -20.77 5.26 6.72
N ALA A 116 -20.28 6.01 7.72
CA ALA A 116 -18.86 6.36 7.83
C ALA A 116 -17.98 5.10 7.92
N THR A 117 -18.44 4.08 8.64
CA THR A 117 -17.72 2.80 8.76
C THR A 117 -17.67 2.03 7.45
N ILE A 118 -18.75 2.02 6.68
CA ILE A 118 -18.77 1.41 5.34
C ILE A 118 -17.76 2.10 4.42
N LEU A 119 -17.75 3.44 4.38
CA LEU A 119 -16.81 4.22 3.56
C LEU A 119 -15.35 3.95 3.94
N ARG A 120 -15.02 3.92 5.25
CA ARG A 120 -13.68 3.59 5.71
C ARG A 120 -13.24 2.19 5.30
N ARG A 121 -14.11 1.18 5.43
CA ARG A 121 -13.80 -0.21 4.99
C ARG A 121 -13.61 -0.31 3.48
N ALA A 122 -14.32 0.52 2.71
CA ALA A 122 -14.13 0.62 1.28
C ALA A 122 -12.78 1.28 0.89
N GLY A 123 -12.10 1.95 1.82
CA GLY A 123 -10.81 2.62 1.63
C GLY A 123 -10.94 4.13 1.41
N TYR A 124 -12.14 4.70 1.58
CA TYR A 124 -12.34 6.14 1.43
C TYR A 124 -12.10 6.86 2.75
N LEU A 125 -11.27 7.89 2.71
CA LEU A 125 -11.18 8.85 3.81
C LEU A 125 -12.36 9.83 3.67
N ALA A 126 -13.38 9.67 4.51
CA ALA A 126 -14.59 10.49 4.45
C ALA A 126 -15.20 10.72 5.84
N ALA A 127 -15.80 11.89 6.02
CA ALA A 127 -16.64 12.21 7.17
C ALA A 127 -18.11 12.27 6.75
N VAL A 128 -19.00 11.67 7.54
CA VAL A 128 -20.45 11.76 7.34
C VAL A 128 -21.02 12.65 8.43
N GLN A 129 -21.78 13.67 8.04
CA GLN A 129 -22.32 14.69 8.93
C GLN A 129 -23.84 14.71 8.86
N VAL A 130 -24.46 15.13 9.97
CA VAL A 130 -25.90 15.36 10.04
C VAL A 130 -26.11 16.87 9.95
N PRO A 131 -26.50 17.41 8.79
CA PRO A 131 -26.80 18.83 8.66
C PRO A 131 -28.04 19.19 9.47
N ALA A 132 -28.14 20.46 9.88
CA ALA A 132 -29.35 21.00 10.49
C ALA A 132 -30.50 20.95 9.46
N GLN A 133 -31.53 20.16 9.75
CA GLN A 133 -32.64 19.91 8.83
C GLN A 133 -33.95 19.68 9.61
N ARG A 134 -35.08 19.83 8.91
CA ARG A 134 -36.39 19.42 9.41
C ARG A 134 -36.79 18.11 8.73
N ILE A 135 -37.17 17.11 9.52
CA ILE A 135 -37.54 15.77 9.02
C ILE A 135 -39.08 15.71 8.93
N GLU A 136 -39.65 16.28 7.87
CA GLU A 136 -41.11 16.43 7.72
C GLU A 136 -41.78 15.25 6.98
N ASN A 137 -41.01 14.45 6.22
CA ASN A 137 -41.51 13.29 5.45
C ASN A 137 -40.79 11.97 5.78
N GLY A 138 -40.02 11.95 6.88
CA GLY A 138 -39.17 10.83 7.22
C GLY A 138 -37.95 10.65 6.30
N VAL A 139 -37.64 11.63 5.46
CA VAL A 139 -36.42 11.66 4.66
C VAL A 139 -35.31 12.29 5.50
N VAL A 140 -34.21 11.57 5.68
CA VAL A 140 -33.04 12.04 6.45
C VAL A 140 -31.87 12.27 5.50
N HIS A 141 -31.36 13.49 5.50
CA HIS A 141 -30.19 13.90 4.71
C HIS A 141 -28.91 13.78 5.54
N PHE A 142 -27.84 13.33 4.89
CA PHE A 142 -26.49 13.32 5.44
C PHE A 142 -25.55 13.97 4.44
N ASP A 143 -24.65 14.83 4.92
CA ASP A 143 -23.60 15.40 4.08
C ASP A 143 -22.33 14.56 4.17
N VAL A 144 -21.77 14.16 3.02
CA VAL A 144 -20.58 13.32 2.94
C VAL A 144 -19.39 14.14 2.47
N LEU A 145 -18.49 14.42 3.39
CA LEU A 145 -17.22 15.09 3.12
C LEU A 145 -16.16 14.04 2.78
N MET A 146 -16.05 13.70 1.51
CA MET A 146 -15.00 12.80 1.03
C MET A 146 -13.69 13.57 0.83
N ALA A 147 -12.56 12.96 1.19
CA ALA A 147 -11.26 13.58 1.07
C ALA A 147 -10.85 13.72 -0.41
N LYS A 148 -10.23 14.85 -0.76
CA LYS A 148 -9.62 15.09 -2.07
C LYS A 148 -8.20 15.60 -1.87
N LEU A 149 -7.23 14.92 -2.46
CA LEU A 149 -5.83 15.33 -2.39
C LEU A 149 -5.60 16.49 -3.37
N VAL A 150 -5.24 17.67 -2.86
CA VAL A 150 -5.05 18.88 -3.70
C VAL A 150 -3.59 19.27 -3.87
N ALA A 151 -2.73 18.83 -2.97
CA ALA A 151 -1.30 19.09 -3.06
C ALA A 151 -0.50 17.99 -2.37
N ILE A 152 0.75 17.83 -2.81
CA ILE A 152 1.73 16.91 -2.23
C ILE A 152 2.97 17.72 -1.88
N GLN A 153 3.48 17.54 -0.67
CA GLN A 153 4.68 18.21 -0.18
C GLN A 153 5.69 17.17 0.27
N VAL A 154 6.81 17.07 -0.43
CA VAL A 154 7.92 16.20 -0.04
C VAL A 154 8.79 16.92 0.98
N ARG A 155 9.13 16.23 2.07
CA ARG A 155 9.97 16.72 3.16
C ARG A 155 11.08 15.70 3.43
N GLY A 156 12.29 16.17 3.77
CA GLY A 156 13.44 15.31 4.11
C GLY A 156 14.50 15.21 3.00
N ASP A 157 15.39 14.23 3.11
CA ASP A 157 16.50 14.01 2.16
C ASP A 157 16.12 12.98 1.10
N ALA A 158 15.33 13.42 0.12
CA ALA A 158 14.98 12.60 -1.05
C ALA A 158 16.05 12.66 -2.16
N GLY A 159 16.89 13.70 -2.17
CA GLY A 159 17.93 13.90 -3.18
C GLY A 159 17.44 13.70 -4.62
N ARG A 160 18.08 12.80 -5.37
CA ARG A 160 17.72 12.50 -6.78
C ARG A 160 16.41 11.72 -6.93
N ALA A 161 15.93 11.09 -5.86
CA ALA A 161 14.70 10.30 -5.86
C ALA A 161 13.44 11.17 -5.69
N GLU A 162 13.58 12.44 -5.31
CA GLU A 162 12.45 13.35 -5.06
C GLU A 162 11.47 13.41 -6.23
N LYS A 163 11.97 13.64 -7.46
CA LYS A 163 11.13 13.71 -8.65
C LYS A 163 10.41 12.40 -8.94
N LEU A 164 11.04 11.26 -8.66
CA LEU A 164 10.46 9.94 -8.88
C LEU A 164 9.37 9.64 -7.84
N ILE A 165 9.63 9.92 -6.57
CA ILE A 165 8.66 9.77 -5.47
C ILE A 165 7.46 10.70 -5.70
N ALA A 166 7.70 11.97 -6.04
CA ALA A 166 6.65 12.91 -6.37
C ALA A 166 5.82 12.44 -7.58
N GLY A 167 6.49 11.95 -8.63
CA GLY A 167 5.82 11.42 -9.83
C GLY A 167 4.85 10.28 -9.53
N TYR A 168 5.23 9.32 -8.69
CA TYR A 168 4.32 8.23 -8.31
C TYR A 168 3.09 8.71 -7.53
N LEU A 169 3.27 9.71 -6.68
CA LEU A 169 2.19 10.20 -5.83
C LEU A 169 1.30 11.22 -6.54
N GLU A 170 1.76 11.86 -7.63
CA GLU A 170 0.93 12.79 -8.39
C GLU A 170 -0.29 12.14 -9.05
N GLU A 171 -0.22 10.84 -9.35
CA GLU A 171 -1.38 10.06 -9.79
C GLU A 171 -2.53 10.09 -8.78
N LEU A 172 -2.22 10.22 -7.48
CA LEU A 172 -3.24 10.36 -6.43
C LEU A 172 -3.92 11.73 -6.45
N LYS A 173 -3.21 12.78 -6.86
CA LYS A 173 -3.79 14.14 -6.98
C LYS A 173 -4.75 14.23 -8.16
N GLY A 174 -4.55 13.42 -9.19
CA GLY A 174 -5.44 13.32 -10.35
C GLY A 174 -6.80 12.67 -10.04
N GLN A 175 -6.93 11.98 -8.91
CA GLN A 175 -8.18 11.34 -8.52
C GLN A 175 -9.20 12.34 -7.98
N GLU A 176 -10.49 12.11 -8.26
CA GLU A 176 -11.57 12.94 -7.73
C GLU A 176 -11.68 12.84 -6.19
N VAL A 177 -11.43 11.64 -5.65
CA VAL A 177 -11.49 11.32 -4.22
C VAL A 177 -10.26 10.52 -3.83
N PHE A 178 -9.69 10.85 -2.68
CA PHE A 178 -8.59 10.08 -2.11
C PHE A 178 -9.07 8.70 -1.63
N ASN A 179 -8.42 7.65 -2.12
CA ASN A 179 -8.59 6.28 -1.63
C ASN A 179 -7.27 5.77 -1.03
N GLU A 180 -7.35 5.28 0.20
CA GLU A 180 -6.23 4.74 0.96
C GLU A 180 -5.59 3.52 0.27
N LYS A 181 -6.39 2.64 -0.33
CA LYS A 181 -5.87 1.44 -1.01
C LYS A 181 -5.07 1.79 -2.26
N ASP A 182 -5.52 2.80 -2.99
CA ASP A 182 -4.77 3.33 -4.13
C ASP A 182 -3.48 3.99 -3.66
N ALA A 183 -3.54 4.79 -2.59
CA ALA A 183 -2.37 5.43 -2.01
C ALA A 183 -1.32 4.42 -1.53
N GLU A 184 -1.73 3.35 -0.86
CA GLU A 184 -0.85 2.25 -0.48
C GLU A 184 -0.13 1.64 -1.68
N ARG A 185 -0.84 1.41 -2.79
CA ARG A 185 -0.23 0.88 -4.02
C ARG A 185 0.89 1.79 -4.55
N TYR A 186 0.67 3.10 -4.62
CA TYR A 186 1.70 4.04 -5.08
C TYR A 186 2.84 4.21 -4.08
N LEU A 187 2.56 4.11 -2.78
CA LEU A 187 3.59 4.14 -1.74
C LEU A 187 4.49 2.90 -1.80
N LEU A 188 3.95 1.72 -2.12
CA LEU A 188 4.77 0.52 -2.34
C LEU A 188 5.74 0.70 -3.50
N LEU A 189 5.30 1.32 -4.62
CA LEU A 189 6.18 1.63 -5.75
C LEU A 189 7.30 2.62 -5.38
N ALA A 190 6.98 3.64 -4.56
CA ALA A 190 7.97 4.59 -4.08
C ALA A 190 9.03 3.96 -3.16
N ARG A 191 8.69 2.87 -2.46
CA ARG A 191 9.57 2.14 -1.54
C ARG A 191 10.44 1.07 -2.19
N ASP A 192 10.19 0.72 -3.45
CA ASP A 192 11.11 -0.14 -4.21
C ASP A 192 12.44 0.56 -4.53
N LEU A 193 12.58 1.84 -4.15
CA LEU A 193 13.84 2.57 -4.18
C LEU A 193 14.74 2.13 -3.01
N PRO A 194 15.89 1.49 -3.28
CA PRO A 194 16.77 1.01 -2.23
C PRO A 194 17.31 2.17 -1.39
N GLY A 195 17.23 2.03 -0.06
CA GLY A 195 17.74 3.02 0.90
C GLY A 195 16.82 4.19 1.19
N PHE A 196 15.52 4.12 0.87
CA PHE A 196 14.53 5.15 1.20
C PHE A 196 13.37 4.60 2.05
N ASP A 197 13.06 5.27 3.17
CA ASP A 197 11.81 5.09 3.92
C ASP A 197 10.87 6.27 3.58
N VAL A 198 9.70 5.96 3.03
CA VAL A 198 8.71 6.94 2.54
C VAL A 198 7.44 6.78 3.36
N ARG A 199 6.98 7.86 3.98
CA ARG A 199 5.71 7.88 4.73
C ARG A 199 4.84 9.04 4.27
N LEU A 200 3.58 8.75 4.00
CA LEU A 200 2.56 9.75 3.67
C LEU A 200 1.74 10.06 4.91
N MET A 201 1.59 11.35 5.19
CA MET A 201 0.69 11.91 6.19
C MET A 201 -0.29 12.85 5.50
N LEU A 202 -1.57 12.80 5.88
CA LEU A 202 -2.58 13.70 5.35
C LEU A 202 -2.94 14.75 6.38
N ARG A 203 -3.08 16.01 5.94
CA ARG A 203 -3.59 17.09 6.79
C ARG A 203 -4.65 17.90 6.05
N PRO A 204 -5.61 18.53 6.75
CA PRO A 204 -6.56 19.44 6.13
C PRO A 204 -5.85 20.56 5.35
N ALA A 205 -6.30 20.85 4.13
CA ALA A 205 -5.72 21.90 3.29
C ALA A 205 -6.09 23.32 3.76
N GLY A 206 -7.20 23.46 4.49
CA GLY A 206 -7.72 24.75 4.94
C GLY A 206 -8.38 25.59 3.84
N THR A 207 -8.52 25.05 2.63
CA THR A 207 -9.08 25.70 1.45
C THR A 207 -10.57 25.41 1.26
N ALA A 208 -10.96 24.14 1.18
CA ALA A 208 -12.35 23.70 1.13
C ALA A 208 -12.60 22.44 1.98
N PRO A 209 -13.85 22.21 2.44
CA PRO A 209 -14.20 20.99 3.17
C PRO A 209 -13.83 19.72 2.39
N GLY A 210 -13.13 18.80 3.07
CA GLY A 210 -12.65 17.56 2.45
C GLY A 210 -11.36 17.71 1.64
N GLU A 211 -10.83 18.91 1.40
CA GLU A 211 -9.52 19.02 0.74
C GLU A 211 -8.37 18.75 1.72
N VAL A 212 -7.42 17.93 1.28
CA VAL A 212 -6.27 17.50 2.07
C VAL A 212 -4.95 17.69 1.30
N ILE A 213 -3.89 17.93 2.06
CA ILE A 213 -2.51 17.99 1.57
C ILE A 213 -1.79 16.74 2.06
N GLY A 214 -1.08 16.08 1.16
CA GLY A 214 -0.22 14.93 1.47
C GLY A 214 1.21 15.36 1.77
N GLU A 215 1.65 15.17 3.01
CA GLU A 215 3.03 15.36 3.42
C GLU A 215 3.80 14.05 3.32
N VAL A 216 4.81 14.03 2.47
CA VAL A 216 5.63 12.86 2.19
C VAL A 216 6.96 13.04 2.89
N SER A 217 7.16 12.34 3.99
CA SER A 217 8.46 12.33 4.67
C SER A 217 9.36 11.24 4.08
N VAL A 218 10.57 11.63 3.70
CA VAL A 218 11.58 10.74 3.12
C VAL A 218 12.81 10.72 4.02
N GLN A 219 13.17 9.52 4.49
CA GLN A 219 14.41 9.28 5.23
C GLN A 219 15.32 8.37 4.40
N LYS A 220 16.58 8.80 4.22
CA LYS A 220 17.58 8.06 3.46
C LYS A 220 18.47 7.22 4.38
N THR A 221 18.59 5.93 4.09
CA THR A 221 19.54 5.01 4.72
C THR A 221 20.61 4.66 3.69
N PRO A 222 21.77 5.33 3.71
CA PRO A 222 22.72 5.29 2.58
C PRO A 222 23.49 3.97 2.43
N PHE A 223 23.59 3.16 3.48
CA PHE A 223 24.33 1.90 3.46
C PHE A 223 23.59 0.83 4.27
N VAL A 224 23.47 -0.36 3.68
CA VAL A 224 23.07 -1.59 4.36
C VAL A 224 24.19 -2.59 4.10
N ILE A 225 24.89 -3.01 5.15
CA ILE A 225 25.96 -4.02 5.07
C ILE A 225 25.38 -5.32 5.58
N ASP A 226 25.28 -6.31 4.70
CA ASP A 226 24.96 -7.69 5.04
C ASP A 226 26.23 -8.55 4.88
N ALA A 227 26.55 -9.35 5.89
CA ALA A 227 27.70 -10.23 5.89
C ALA A 227 27.25 -11.64 6.27
N SER A 228 27.24 -12.55 5.29
CA SER A 228 26.96 -13.97 5.52
C SER A 228 28.24 -14.79 5.40
N VAL A 229 28.58 -15.55 6.42
CA VAL A 229 29.67 -16.54 6.37
C VAL A 229 29.05 -17.90 6.07
N GLN A 230 29.41 -18.48 4.92
CA GLN A 230 29.03 -19.86 4.56
C GLN A 230 30.30 -20.71 4.49
N ASN A 231 30.32 -21.79 5.28
CA ASN A 231 31.41 -22.76 5.27
C ASN A 231 30.96 -24.00 4.48
N SER A 232 31.23 -24.02 3.17
CA SER A 232 31.02 -25.21 2.31
C SER A 232 32.25 -26.13 2.41
N GLY A 233 32.37 -26.84 3.53
CA GLY A 233 33.45 -27.80 3.78
C GLY A 233 33.04 -29.21 3.38
N ARG A 234 33.48 -29.68 2.21
CA ARG A 234 33.27 -31.07 1.76
C ARG A 234 34.31 -31.99 2.42
N ILE A 235 33.91 -32.79 3.40
CA ILE A 235 34.72 -33.91 3.92
C ILE A 235 34.55 -35.09 2.94
N ARG A 236 35.65 -35.58 2.38
CA ARG A 236 35.69 -36.75 1.48
C ARG A 236 35.62 -38.05 2.27
#